data_AF-A0A9X5YZL2-F1
#
_entry.id   AF-A0A9X5YZL2-F1
#
_cell.length_a   1.000
_cell.length_b   1.000
_cell.length_c   1.000
_cell.angle_alpha   90.00
_cell.angle_beta   90.00
_cell.angle_gamma   90.00
#
_symmetry.space_group_name_H-M   'P 1'
#
loop_
_entity.id
_entity.type
_entity.pdbx_description
1 polymer ?
#
loop_
_entity_poly.entity_id
_entity_poly.type
_entity_poly.pdbx_seq_one_letter_code
_entity_poly.pdbx_strand_id
1 'polypeptide(L)' 'MATGHPLHRQAFEVVARSETKDDIIIMLAGGGWARVHLTWQRPDIPPWPSTTIYDTICALEEDLRWSD' A
#
# COMPACT_ATOMS: atom_id res chain seq x y z
N MET A 1 -7.90 -11.67 -1.42
CA MET A 1 -8.48 -10.34 -1.06
C MET A 1 -9.99 -10.49 -0.99
N ALA A 2 -10.63 -9.98 0.06
CA ALA A 2 -12.07 -10.10 0.24
C ALA A 2 -12.85 -9.06 -0.60
N THR A 3 -14.11 -9.36 -0.90
CA THR A 3 -15.05 -8.43 -1.53
C THR A 3 -15.19 -7.18 -0.66
N GLY A 4 -14.76 -6.02 -1.18
CA GLY A 4 -14.74 -4.73 -0.45
C GLY A 4 -13.35 -4.13 -0.25
N HIS A 5 -12.28 -4.90 -0.48
CA HIS A 5 -10.92 -4.34 -0.51
C HIS A 5 -10.73 -3.49 -1.78
N PRO A 6 -10.07 -2.31 -1.73
CA PRO A 6 -9.85 -1.46 -2.92
C PRO A 6 -9.15 -2.20 -4.07
N LEU A 7 -8.24 -3.12 -3.73
CA LEU A 7 -7.49 -3.95 -4.68
C LEU A 7 -8.23 -5.23 -5.11
N HIS A 8 -9.45 -5.47 -4.64
CA HIS A 8 -10.21 -6.66 -5.00
C HIS A 8 -10.47 -6.69 -6.51
N ARG A 9 -10.02 -7.76 -7.18
CA ARG A 9 -10.08 -7.95 -8.64
C ARG A 9 -9.26 -6.95 -9.46
N GLN A 10 -8.33 -6.22 -8.84
CA GLN A 10 -7.35 -5.43 -9.56
C GLN A 10 -6.11 -6.28 -9.86
N ALA A 11 -5.59 -6.17 -11.08
CA ALA A 11 -4.26 -6.67 -11.40
C ALA A 11 -3.22 -5.64 -10.93
N PHE A 12 -2.19 -6.11 -10.23
CA PHE A 12 -1.14 -5.26 -9.69
C PHE A 12 0.20 -6.00 -9.64
N GLU A 13 1.28 -5.24 -9.59
CA GLU A 13 2.64 -5.71 -9.40
C GLU A 13 3.24 -5.08 -8.14
N VAL A 14 3.98 -5.85 -7.35
CA VAL A 14 4.72 -5.32 -6.19
C VAL A 14 6.03 -4.74 -6.68
N VAL A 15 6.23 -3.44 -6.46
CA VAL A 15 7.40 -2.69 -6.98
C VAL A 15 8.39 -2.30 -5.90
N ALA A 16 7.94 -2.22 -4.63
CA ALA A 16 8.81 -2.01 -3.49
C ALA A 16 8.24 -2.64 -2.22
N ARG A 17 9.12 -2.94 -1.28
CA ARG A 17 8.79 -3.44 0.06
C ARG A 17 9.70 -2.74 1.06
N SER A 18 9.13 -2.27 2.17
CA SER A 18 9.92 -1.77 3.28
C SER A 18 10.58 -2.91 4.05
N GLU A 19 11.84 -2.74 4.43
CA GLU A 19 12.58 -3.73 5.23
C GLU A 19 12.33 -3.56 6.73
N THR A 20 11.87 -2.37 7.15
CA THR A 20 11.71 -1.98 8.55
C THR A 20 10.25 -1.83 8.97
N LYS A 21 9.33 -1.65 8.01
CA LYS A 21 7.89 -1.51 8.21
C LYS A 21 7.16 -2.58 7.40
N ASP A 22 5.97 -2.98 7.80
CA ASP A 22 5.13 -3.93 7.07
C ASP A 22 4.44 -3.29 5.83
N ASP A 23 5.13 -2.38 5.14
CA ASP A 23 4.61 -1.65 3.99
C ASP A 23 5.09 -2.28 2.66
N ILE A 24 4.17 -2.42 1.72
CA ILE A 24 4.48 -2.69 0.31
C ILE A 24 3.91 -1.61 -0.60
N ILE A 25 4.63 -1.29 -1.67
CA ILE A 25 4.15 -0.45 -2.75
C ILE A 25 3.83 -1.35 -3.94
N ILE A 26 2.63 -1.15 -4.48
CA ILE A 26 2.18 -1.84 -5.69
C ILE A 26 1.84 -0.83 -6.79
N MET A 27 2.04 -1.25 -8.03
CA MET A 27 1.59 -0.56 -9.22
C MET A 27 0.34 -1.25 -9.77
N LEU A 28 -0.71 -0.48 -10.05
CA LEU A 28 -1.95 -1.01 -10.61
C LEU A 28 -1.85 -1.10 -12.13
N ALA A 29 -2.37 -2.17 -12.72
CA ALA A 29 -2.33 -2.37 -14.18
C ALA A 29 -3.10 -1.28 -14.96
N GLY A 30 -4.07 -0.62 -14.32
CA GLY A 30 -4.82 0.52 -14.87
C GLY A 30 -4.12 1.88 -14.73
N GLY A 31 -2.90 1.89 -14.18
CA GLY A 31 -2.23 3.12 -13.75
C GLY A 31 -2.52 3.46 -12.29
N GLY A 32 -1.61 4.21 -11.68
CA GLY A 32 -1.66 4.54 -10.25
C GLY A 32 -0.86 3.57 -9.38
N TRP A 33 -0.75 3.94 -8.11
CA TRP A 33 0.02 3.22 -7.10
C TRP A 33 -0.85 2.98 -5.88
N ALA A 34 -0.52 1.95 -5.10
CA ALA A 34 -1.09 1.81 -3.78
C ALA A 34 0.01 1.47 -2.77
N ARG A 35 -0.10 2.07 -1.59
CA ARG A 35 0.62 1.66 -0.40
C ARG A 35 -0.30 0.75 0.39
N VAL A 36 0.18 -0.46 0.69
CA VAL A 36 -0.53 -1.41 1.52
C VAL A 36 0.29 -1.61 2.78
N HIS A 37 -0.28 -1.23 3.91
CA HIS A 37 0.30 -1.50 5.22
C HIS A 37 -0.28 -2.80 5.76
N LEU A 38 0.60 -3.78 5.90
CA LEU A 38 0.33 -5.11 6.42
C LEU A 38 0.68 -5.16 7.91
N THR A 39 0.39 -6.28 8.55
CA THR A 39 0.63 -6.50 9.99
C THR A 39 1.32 -7.85 10.19
N TRP A 40 2.46 -8.03 9.54
CA TRP A 40 3.18 -9.31 9.49
C TRP A 40 4.23 -9.46 10.58
N GLN A 41 4.97 -8.39 10.90
CA GLN A 41 6.05 -8.41 11.88
C GLN A 41 5.55 -8.22 13.31
N ARG A 42 4.54 -7.37 13.53
CA ARG A 42 3.97 -7.11 14.86
C ARG A 42 2.45 -6.90 14.78
N PRO A 43 1.70 -7.30 15.82
CA PRO A 43 0.31 -6.90 15.95
C PRO A 43 0.26 -5.39 16.16
N ASP A 44 -0.16 -4.67 15.13
CA ASP A 44 -0.27 -3.22 15.16
C ASP A 44 -1.63 -2.77 15.71
N ILE A 45 -1.69 -1.60 16.34
CA ILE A 45 -2.92 -1.10 16.98
C ILE A 45 -3.86 -0.62 15.86
N PRO A 46 -5.16 -0.96 15.85
CA PRO A 46 -6.10 -0.55 14.80
C PRO A 46 -5.97 0.95 14.44
N PRO A 47 -6.05 1.31 13.15
CA PRO A 47 -6.95 0.69 12.16
C PRO A 47 -6.32 -0.27 11.13
N TRP A 48 -5.10 -0.77 11.35
CA TRP A 48 -4.42 -1.64 10.40
C TRP A 48 -5.07 -3.03 10.25
N PRO A 49 -5.02 -3.67 9.07
CA PRO A 49 -4.31 -3.27 7.85
C PRO A 49 -5.02 -2.15 7.07
N SER A 50 -4.26 -1.34 6.35
CA SER A 50 -4.81 -0.24 5.53
C SER A 50 -4.26 -0.26 4.11
N THR A 51 -4.98 0.37 3.20
CA THR A 51 -4.55 0.53 1.81
C THR A 51 -4.94 1.91 1.32
N THR A 52 -3.95 2.64 0.83
CA THR A 52 -4.13 3.98 0.25
C THR A 52 -3.73 3.92 -1.22
N ILE A 53 -4.60 4.43 -2.09
CA ILE A 53 -4.38 4.49 -3.54
C ILE A 53 -4.01 5.93 -3.90
N TYR A 54 -3.03 6.08 -4.79
CA TYR A 54 -2.51 7.35 -5.29
C TYR A 54 -2.57 7.37 -6.82
N ASP A 55 -3.11 8.45 -7.40
CA ASP A 55 -3.17 8.65 -8.85
C ASP A 55 -1.84 9.10 -9.46
N THR A 56 -0.93 9.65 -8.65
CA THR A 56 0.38 10.16 -9.10
C THR A 56 1.51 9.65 -8.21
N ILE A 57 2.69 9.47 -8.81
CA ILE A 57 3.88 9.07 -8.06
C ILE A 57 4.30 10.17 -7.07
N CYS A 58 4.12 11.45 -7.40
CA CYS A 58 4.43 12.56 -6.50
C CYS A 58 3.62 12.49 -5.20
N ALA A 59 2.33 12.14 -5.28
CA ALA A 59 1.48 12.00 -4.10
C ALA A 59 1.91 10.81 -3.21
N LEU A 60 2.33 9.71 -3.84
CA LEU A 60 2.92 8.58 -3.13
C LEU A 60 4.23 8.97 -2.44
N GLU A 61 5.12 9.68 -3.13
CA GLU A 61 6.41 10.13 -2.59
C GLU A 61 6.25 11.09 -1.42
N GLU A 62 5.26 11.99 -1.48
CA GLU A 62 4.95 12.88 -0.36
C GLU A 62 4.48 12.10 0.87
N ASP A 63 3.54 11.17 0.71
CA ASP A 63 3.04 10.32 1.80
C ASP A 63 4.16 9.51 2.47
N LEU A 64 5.05 8.93 1.67
CA LEU A 64 6.21 8.18 2.16
C LEU A 64 7.18 9.06 2.95
N ARG A 65 7.36 10.32 2.55
CA ARG A 65 8.26 11.26 3.24
C ARG A 65 7.76 11.65 4.62
N TRP A 66 6.44 11.79 4.80
CA TRP A 66 5.82 12.10 6.09
C TRP A 66 5.64 10.88 7.00
N SER A 67 5.78 9.69 6.43
CA SER A 67 5.61 8.44 7.13
C SER A 67 6.91 7.84 7.67
N ASP A 68 8.07 8.48 7.46
CA ASP A 68 9.36 8.04 7.99
C ASP A 68 9.52 8.31 9.49
#